data_AF-A0A936KNV8-F1
#
_entry.id   AF-A0A936KNV8-F1
#
_cell.length_a   1.000
_cell.length_b   1.000
_cell.length_c   1.000
_cell.angle_alpha   90.00
_cell.angle_beta   90.00
_cell.angle_gamma   90.00
#
_symmetry.space_group_name_H-M   'P 1'
#
loop_
_entity.id
_entity.type
_entity.pdbx_description
1 polymer ?
#
loop_
_entity_poly.entity_id
_entity_poly.type
_entity_poly.pdbx_seq_one_letter_code
_entity_poly.pdbx_strand_id
1 'polypeptide(L)'
;MPARSRSERSWTVLIAAVMVATLLHAVGHVAWWWGLTEPGPPSTAAPAAPTAPADRAGGPSATFPPWLDSESATQTVSEPTETAAAVPTPAVPAYASSCLRGDNPPTGATFPAGDPFGDEVDDLGEGAELQRLYAVRSGTLSPIDGLGAPRPCDLQLWELVTRLAPQHVRYLEEFLVFDADPTPEKGQFVIDGEAVPKRVTYSTFDDNRWRLAFAPNGIDRSDLAWLVAHELAHIVSLNDSQTTTVEAPVCETRSVGSGCLRPAAMLNRYISGSWDAAQLQAVKQAESLSSIEDRVKAGEDLYAARPRSFVSRYAATNPVEDFAESFAMWCTVKPTDRARRALPTASPIDSGAKVAWFDSARADVVPTLGPGCAMLTEFATS
;
A
#
# COMPACT_ATOMS: atom_id res chain seq x y z
N MET A 1 -12.69 -21.01 -51.39
CA MET A 1 -12.23 -21.48 -50.05
C MET A 1 -11.50 -20.33 -49.38
N PRO A 2 -12.03 -19.69 -48.32
CA PRO A 2 -11.29 -18.66 -47.60
C PRO A 2 -10.53 -19.26 -46.42
N ALA A 3 -9.29 -18.79 -46.24
CA ALA A 3 -8.39 -19.15 -45.15
C ALA A 3 -8.88 -18.53 -43.82
N ARG A 4 -9.01 -19.37 -42.78
CA ARG A 4 -9.29 -18.94 -41.41
C ARG A 4 -8.01 -18.45 -40.74
N SER A 5 -8.05 -17.22 -40.23
CA SER A 5 -7.03 -16.61 -39.37
C SER A 5 -6.97 -17.31 -38.00
N ARG A 6 -5.79 -17.79 -37.61
CA ARG A 6 -5.47 -18.15 -36.22
C ARG A 6 -4.95 -16.89 -35.51
N SER A 7 -5.81 -16.25 -34.72
CA SER A 7 -5.44 -15.08 -33.90
C SER A 7 -6.31 -14.99 -32.63
N GLU A 8 -6.46 -16.08 -31.87
CA GLU A 8 -7.20 -16.05 -30.60
C GLU A 8 -6.54 -16.85 -29.47
N ARG A 9 -5.27 -17.26 -29.62
CA ARG A 9 -4.55 -17.99 -28.57
C ARG A 9 -3.28 -17.23 -28.16
N SER A 10 -3.42 -16.11 -27.46
CA SER A 10 -2.27 -15.42 -26.85
C SER A 10 -2.54 -14.71 -25.53
N TRP A 11 -3.79 -14.59 -25.07
CA TRP A 11 -4.09 -13.78 -23.87
C TRP A 11 -4.07 -14.56 -22.55
N THR A 12 -4.20 -15.88 -22.58
CA THR A 12 -4.33 -16.68 -21.33
C THR A 12 -2.97 -17.15 -20.79
N VAL A 13 -1.91 -17.07 -21.60
CA VAL A 13 -0.55 -17.47 -21.21
C VAL A 13 0.25 -16.27 -20.68
N LEU A 14 -0.05 -15.04 -21.11
CA LEU A 14 0.66 -13.85 -20.61
C LEU A 14 0.42 -13.60 -19.11
N ILE A 15 -0.83 -13.68 -18.62
CA ILE A 15 -1.14 -13.38 -17.21
C ILE A 15 -0.58 -14.45 -16.26
N ALA A 16 -0.49 -15.70 -16.71
CA ALA A 16 0.10 -16.77 -15.91
C ALA A 16 1.65 -16.68 -15.86
N ALA A 17 2.30 -16.03 -16.83
CA ALA A 17 3.73 -15.77 -16.81
C ALA A 17 4.09 -14.48 -16.04
N VAL A 18 3.24 -13.46 -16.10
CA VAL A 18 3.40 -12.17 -15.37
C VAL A 18 3.24 -12.33 -13.85
N MET A 19 2.44 -13.30 -13.39
CA MET A 19 2.23 -13.58 -11.95
C MET A 19 3.36 -14.41 -11.28
N VAL A 20 4.39 -14.82 -12.02
CA VAL A 20 5.49 -15.66 -11.48
C VAL A 20 6.73 -14.82 -11.11
N ALA A 21 6.88 -13.61 -11.66
CA ALA A 21 8.00 -12.71 -11.32
C ALA A 21 7.73 -11.88 -10.06
N THR A 22 6.46 -11.66 -9.68
CA THR A 22 6.07 -10.82 -8.53
C THR A 22 6.27 -11.46 -7.15
N LEU A 23 6.91 -12.63 -7.07
CA LEU A 23 6.83 -13.51 -5.90
C LEU A 23 7.79 -13.21 -4.74
N LEU A 24 8.74 -12.28 -4.89
CA LEU A 24 9.72 -11.96 -3.85
C LEU A 24 9.61 -10.53 -3.30
N HIS A 25 8.69 -9.70 -3.83
CA HIS A 25 8.41 -8.32 -3.40
C HIS A 25 7.91 -8.17 -1.97
N ALA A 26 7.62 -9.29 -1.29
CA ALA A 26 6.98 -9.31 0.01
C ALA A 26 7.88 -9.04 1.21
N VAL A 27 9.20 -8.95 1.05
CA VAL A 27 10.12 -8.93 2.20
C VAL A 27 10.41 -7.52 2.72
N GLY A 28 10.44 -6.46 1.90
CA GLY A 28 10.90 -5.12 2.34
C GLY A 28 9.87 -4.36 3.14
N HIS A 29 8.67 -4.19 2.56
CA HIS A 29 7.52 -3.59 3.23
C HIS A 29 7.18 -4.30 4.55
N VAL A 30 7.28 -5.64 4.54
CA VAL A 30 7.04 -6.50 5.70
C VAL A 30 8.20 -6.48 6.69
N ALA A 31 9.47 -6.51 6.27
CA ALA A 31 10.63 -6.46 7.17
C ALA A 31 10.74 -5.11 7.86
N TRP A 32 10.39 -4.02 7.19
CA TRP A 32 10.42 -2.70 7.79
C TRP A 32 9.26 -2.49 8.77
N TRP A 33 8.05 -2.97 8.45
CA TRP A 33 6.94 -2.97 9.41
C TRP A 33 7.12 -3.96 10.57
N TRP A 34 7.75 -5.11 10.34
CA TRP A 34 7.80 -6.22 11.30
C TRP A 34 9.17 -6.39 11.99
N GLY A 35 10.18 -5.62 11.62
CA GLY A 35 11.51 -5.55 12.26
C GLY A 35 11.54 -4.67 13.52
N LEU A 36 10.44 -3.97 13.83
CA LEU A 36 10.37 -2.97 14.89
C LEU A 36 9.84 -3.51 16.23
N THR A 37 9.56 -4.81 16.32
CA THR A 37 9.06 -5.45 17.56
C THR A 37 10.11 -6.25 18.31
N GLU A 38 11.42 -6.13 18.04
CA GLU A 38 12.41 -6.76 18.92
C GLU A 38 12.40 -6.07 20.30
N PRO A 39 12.00 -6.76 21.39
CA PRO A 39 12.30 -6.26 22.72
C PRO A 39 13.80 -6.42 22.93
N GLY A 40 14.53 -5.31 22.99
CA GLY A 40 15.90 -5.32 23.50
C GLY A 40 15.96 -6.03 24.85
N PRO A 41 17.05 -6.74 25.18
CA PRO A 41 17.16 -7.48 26.43
C PRO A 41 16.91 -6.54 27.61
N PRO A 42 16.13 -6.96 28.63
CA PRO A 42 15.81 -6.11 29.75
C PRO A 42 17.09 -5.66 30.45
N SER A 43 17.30 -4.34 30.50
CA SER A 43 18.35 -3.75 31.31
C SER A 43 18.13 -4.14 32.77
N THR A 44 19.04 -4.94 33.31
CA THR A 44 19.08 -5.31 34.71
C THR A 44 19.50 -4.09 35.55
N ALA A 45 18.53 -3.25 35.91
CA ALA A 45 18.67 -2.28 36.98
C ALA A 45 17.74 -2.67 38.13
N ALA A 46 18.34 -2.99 39.28
CA ALA A 46 17.63 -3.37 40.51
C ALA A 46 16.80 -2.20 41.08
N PRO A 47 15.64 -2.46 41.72
CA PRO A 47 14.78 -1.40 42.22
C PRO A 47 15.17 -0.97 43.63
N ALA A 48 15.21 0.35 43.85
CA ALA A 48 15.15 0.96 45.17
C ALA A 48 13.68 1.28 45.50
N ALA A 49 13.19 0.75 46.62
CA ALA A 49 11.87 1.05 47.16
C ALA A 49 11.79 2.49 47.70
N PRO A 50 10.58 3.10 47.73
CA PRO A 50 10.04 3.40 49.05
C PRO A 50 8.51 3.24 49.22
N THR A 51 8.18 2.74 50.41
CA THR A 51 7.04 3.00 51.31
C THR A 51 5.74 3.63 50.80
N ALA A 52 4.64 2.89 51.03
CA ALA A 52 3.25 3.33 51.04
C ALA A 52 2.92 4.31 52.19
N PRO A 53 1.75 4.96 52.11
CA PRO A 53 0.74 4.66 53.11
C PRO A 53 -0.64 4.35 52.52
N ALA A 54 -1.36 3.52 53.26
CA ALA A 54 -2.76 3.16 53.05
C ALA A 54 -3.70 4.34 53.32
N ASP A 55 -4.78 4.45 52.55
CA ASP A 55 -6.12 4.47 53.14
C ASP A 55 -7.27 4.23 52.14
N ARG A 56 -8.34 3.70 52.72
CA ARG A 56 -9.61 3.19 52.16
C ARG A 56 -10.44 4.24 51.40
N ALA A 57 -11.21 3.79 50.39
CA ALA A 57 -12.68 3.71 50.44
C ALA A 57 -13.27 3.22 49.11
N GLY A 58 -14.33 2.40 49.19
CA GLY A 58 -15.00 1.76 48.06
C GLY A 58 -15.92 2.68 47.24
N GLY A 59 -16.15 2.27 46.00
CA GLY A 59 -17.11 2.86 45.05
C GLY A 59 -17.24 1.96 43.80
N PRO A 60 -18.39 1.94 43.11
CA PRO A 60 -19.04 0.70 42.70
C PRO A 60 -18.68 0.17 41.30
N SER A 61 -18.98 -1.11 41.10
CA SER A 61 -18.94 -1.85 39.84
C SER A 61 -19.67 -1.12 38.71
N ALA A 62 -18.95 -0.81 37.64
CA ALA A 62 -19.54 -0.38 36.38
C ALA A 62 -20.34 -1.54 35.78
N THR A 63 -21.65 -1.35 35.75
CA THR A 63 -22.63 -2.24 35.12
C THR A 63 -22.72 -1.82 33.65
N PHE A 64 -22.49 -2.77 32.73
CA PHE A 64 -22.70 -2.56 31.30
C PHE A 64 -24.20 -2.31 31.02
N PRO A 65 -24.59 -1.36 30.15
CA PRO A 65 -25.96 -1.24 29.71
C PRO A 65 -26.30 -2.36 28.71
N PRO A 66 -27.51 -2.94 28.78
CA PRO A 66 -28.01 -3.86 27.76
C PRO A 66 -28.29 -3.11 26.46
N TRP A 67 -27.88 -3.70 25.34
CA TRP A 67 -28.25 -3.26 24.01
C TRP A 67 -29.77 -3.30 23.88
N LEU A 68 -30.37 -2.15 23.58
CA LEU A 68 -31.78 -2.01 23.25
C LEU A 68 -31.99 -2.44 21.79
N ASP A 69 -32.77 -3.49 21.62
CA ASP A 69 -33.44 -3.83 20.37
C ASP A 69 -34.28 -2.61 19.92
N SER A 70 -33.86 -1.97 18.84
CA SER A 70 -34.64 -0.91 18.20
C SER A 70 -35.33 -1.47 16.98
N GLU A 71 -36.66 -1.53 17.11
CA GLU A 71 -37.61 -1.95 16.09
C GLU A 71 -37.49 -1.14 14.80
N SER A 72 -37.86 -1.80 13.71
CA SER A 72 -37.86 -1.29 12.33
C SER A 72 -38.71 -0.03 12.19
N ALA A 73 -38.05 1.11 11.92
CA ALA A 73 -38.69 2.26 11.30
C ALA A 73 -38.22 2.34 9.83
N THR A 74 -39.09 1.94 8.91
CA THR A 74 -38.96 2.23 7.48
C THR A 74 -38.97 3.74 7.25
N GLN A 75 -37.79 4.35 7.18
CA GLN A 75 -37.64 5.69 6.62
C GLN A 75 -37.60 5.59 5.10
N THR A 76 -38.62 6.16 4.47
CA THR A 76 -38.64 6.41 3.03
C THR A 76 -37.60 7.49 2.73
N VAL A 77 -36.41 7.07 2.30
CA VAL A 77 -35.36 7.96 1.83
C VAL A 77 -35.74 8.44 0.44
N SER A 78 -36.13 9.71 0.33
CA SER A 78 -36.27 10.39 -0.96
C SER A 78 -34.88 10.59 -1.56
N GLU A 79 -34.62 9.99 -2.72
CA GLU A 79 -33.38 10.16 -3.47
C GLU A 79 -33.20 11.63 -3.89
N PRO A 80 -32.09 12.30 -3.52
CA PRO A 80 -31.77 13.59 -4.10
C PRO A 80 -31.28 13.34 -5.54
N THR A 81 -32.16 13.60 -6.51
CA THR A 81 -31.80 13.69 -7.93
C THR A 81 -31.15 15.05 -8.18
N GLU A 82 -29.94 15.23 -7.66
CA GLU A 82 -29.06 16.31 -8.10
C GLU A 82 -27.91 15.65 -8.84
N THR A 83 -27.95 15.74 -10.18
CA THR A 83 -26.90 15.22 -11.06
C THR A 83 -25.65 16.06 -10.83
N ALA A 84 -24.84 15.68 -9.84
CA ALA A 84 -23.53 16.28 -9.60
C ALA A 84 -22.76 16.25 -10.93
N ALA A 85 -22.38 17.43 -11.43
CA ALA A 85 -21.61 17.54 -12.66
C ALA A 85 -20.35 16.68 -12.52
N ALA A 86 -20.17 15.72 -13.44
CA ALA A 86 -19.04 14.82 -13.41
C ALA A 86 -17.73 15.64 -13.50
N VAL A 87 -16.87 15.50 -12.50
CA VAL A 87 -15.53 16.11 -12.51
C VAL A 87 -14.78 15.54 -13.73
N PRO A 88 -14.23 16.38 -14.62
CA PRO A 88 -13.59 15.90 -15.85
C PRO A 88 -12.36 15.04 -15.52
N THR A 89 -12.18 13.94 -16.27
CA THR A 89 -11.00 13.10 -16.17
C THR A 89 -9.76 13.88 -16.61
N PRO A 90 -8.65 13.87 -15.84
CA PRO A 90 -7.42 14.54 -16.25
C PRO A 90 -6.87 13.84 -17.48
N ALA A 91 -6.22 14.59 -18.37
CA ALA A 91 -5.53 13.97 -19.51
C ALA A 91 -4.44 13.00 -19.01
N VAL A 92 -4.23 11.91 -19.73
CA VAL A 92 -3.11 11.01 -19.48
C VAL A 92 -1.79 11.76 -19.70
N PRO A 93 -0.89 11.84 -18.71
CA PRO A 93 0.40 12.47 -18.91
C PRO A 93 1.24 11.65 -19.89
N ALA A 94 2.13 12.33 -20.61
CA ALA A 94 3.10 11.65 -21.44
C ALA A 94 4.06 10.84 -20.56
N TYR A 95 4.36 9.60 -20.97
CA TYR A 95 5.41 8.80 -20.35
C TYR A 95 6.13 8.05 -21.45
N ALA A 96 7.35 8.50 -21.76
CA ALA A 96 8.13 7.93 -22.84
C ALA A 96 8.53 6.48 -22.51
N SER A 97 8.41 5.57 -23.49
CA SER A 97 8.84 4.18 -23.32
C SER A 97 10.34 4.05 -22.99
N SER A 98 11.16 5.05 -23.36
CA SER A 98 12.56 5.14 -22.97
C SER A 98 12.78 5.29 -21.46
N CYS A 99 11.75 5.69 -20.71
CA CYS A 99 11.78 5.79 -19.25
C CYS A 99 11.56 4.45 -18.55
N LEU A 100 11.16 3.40 -19.29
CA LEU A 100 10.93 2.05 -18.80
C LEU A 100 12.05 1.08 -19.18
N ARG A 101 13.16 1.58 -19.73
CA ARG A 101 14.28 0.71 -20.14
C ARG A 101 14.91 0.07 -18.89
N GLY A 102 15.26 -1.22 -18.97
CA GLY A 102 15.88 -1.95 -17.86
C GLY A 102 17.38 -1.68 -17.69
N ASP A 103 18.04 -1.10 -18.69
CA ASP A 103 19.49 -0.93 -18.78
C ASP A 103 19.90 0.55 -18.58
N ASN A 104 19.47 1.13 -17.46
CA ASN A 104 19.89 2.47 -17.06
C ASN A 104 21.36 2.43 -16.58
N PRO A 105 22.20 3.39 -16.99
CA PRO A 105 23.55 3.47 -16.48
C PRO A 105 23.56 4.01 -15.04
N PRO A 106 24.55 3.60 -14.22
CA PRO A 106 24.76 4.19 -12.91
C PRO A 106 24.86 5.71 -12.94
N THR A 107 24.18 6.35 -11.99
CA THR A 107 24.10 7.82 -11.93
C THR A 107 25.10 8.43 -10.95
N GLY A 108 25.53 7.65 -9.95
CA GLY A 108 26.30 8.15 -8.81
C GLY A 108 25.47 8.97 -7.82
N ALA A 109 24.14 8.86 -7.85
CA ALA A 109 23.25 9.41 -6.82
C ALA A 109 23.60 8.84 -5.44
N THR A 110 23.48 9.66 -4.40
CA THR A 110 23.74 9.25 -3.01
C THR A 110 22.63 9.73 -2.09
N PHE A 111 22.32 8.95 -1.05
CA PHE A 111 21.46 9.43 0.04
C PHE A 111 22.17 10.54 0.85
N PRO A 112 21.43 11.56 1.32
CA PRO A 112 21.89 12.44 2.38
C PRO A 112 22.27 11.64 3.63
N ALA A 113 23.34 12.03 4.32
CA ALA A 113 23.72 11.37 5.56
C ALA A 113 22.63 11.52 6.65
N GLY A 114 22.24 10.41 7.28
CA GLY A 114 21.24 10.40 8.36
C GLY A 114 19.81 10.64 7.87
N ASP A 115 19.52 10.21 6.64
CA ASP A 115 18.20 10.30 6.05
C ASP A 115 17.14 9.61 6.95
N PRO A 116 16.07 10.32 7.35
CA PRO A 116 15.05 9.77 8.25
C PRO A 116 14.16 8.71 7.58
N PHE A 117 14.29 8.49 6.28
CA PHE A 117 13.57 7.44 5.55
C PHE A 117 14.46 6.22 5.25
N GLY A 118 15.71 6.20 5.73
CA GLY A 118 16.73 5.21 5.36
C GLY A 118 17.73 5.79 4.37
N ASP A 119 19.00 5.46 4.57
CA ASP A 119 20.16 5.97 3.83
C ASP A 119 20.95 4.88 3.08
N GLU A 120 20.42 3.65 3.02
CA GLU A 120 21.01 2.51 2.30
C GLU A 120 20.07 2.04 1.16
N VAL A 121 20.63 1.83 -0.03
CA VAL A 121 19.86 1.35 -1.19
C VAL A 121 19.47 -0.12 -1.04
N ASP A 122 20.26 -0.90 -0.30
CA ASP A 122 20.06 -2.34 -0.12
C ASP A 122 18.74 -2.65 0.63
N ASP A 123 18.19 -1.68 1.36
CA ASP A 123 16.85 -1.77 1.95
C ASP A 123 15.75 -1.90 0.88
N LEU A 124 16.01 -1.42 -0.34
CA LEU A 124 15.13 -1.53 -1.51
C LEU A 124 15.31 -2.85 -2.28
N GLY A 125 16.15 -3.76 -1.78
CA GLY A 125 16.34 -5.10 -2.36
C GLY A 125 17.75 -5.34 -2.89
N GLU A 126 18.04 -6.63 -3.10
CA GLU A 126 19.32 -7.10 -3.61
C GLU A 126 19.54 -6.58 -5.03
N GLY A 127 20.65 -5.87 -5.23
CA GLY A 127 21.00 -5.30 -6.54
C GLY A 127 20.25 -4.01 -6.89
N ALA A 128 19.48 -3.45 -5.95
CA ALA A 128 18.85 -2.15 -6.15
C ALA A 128 19.91 -1.06 -6.35
N GLU A 129 19.65 -0.12 -7.27
CA GLU A 129 20.54 0.99 -7.55
C GLU A 129 19.82 2.32 -7.45
N LEU A 130 20.31 3.24 -6.60
CA LEU A 130 19.74 4.57 -6.48
C LEU A 130 19.97 5.34 -7.79
N GLN A 131 18.87 5.71 -8.43
CA GLN A 131 18.91 6.49 -9.66
C GLN A 131 18.79 7.98 -9.38
N ARG A 132 17.83 8.40 -8.54
CA ARG A 132 17.61 9.80 -8.14
C ARG A 132 16.89 9.88 -6.80
N LEU A 133 17.17 10.94 -6.04
CA LEU A 133 16.43 11.30 -4.84
C LEU A 133 16.09 12.80 -4.84
N TYR A 134 14.82 13.08 -4.53
CA TYR A 134 14.27 14.43 -4.54
C TYR A 134 13.58 14.73 -3.22
N ALA A 135 13.81 15.93 -2.69
CA ALA A 135 12.88 16.55 -1.76
C ALA A 135 11.68 17.10 -2.52
N VAL A 136 10.47 16.87 -2.01
CA VAL A 136 9.23 17.45 -2.53
C VAL A 136 8.94 18.75 -1.78
N ARG A 137 8.99 19.88 -2.50
CA ARG A 137 8.75 21.20 -1.93
C ARG A 137 7.65 21.89 -2.72
N SER A 138 6.54 22.21 -2.06
CA SER A 138 5.38 22.86 -2.70
C SER A 138 4.89 22.12 -3.96
N GLY A 139 4.94 20.78 -3.95
CA GLY A 139 4.55 19.94 -5.10
C GLY A 139 5.57 19.87 -6.24
N THR A 140 6.78 20.39 -6.05
CA THR A 140 7.88 20.33 -7.02
C THR A 140 9.07 19.51 -6.51
N LEU A 141 9.72 18.78 -7.43
CA LEU A 141 10.92 18.00 -7.14
C LEU A 141 12.17 18.88 -7.06
N SER A 142 12.90 18.76 -5.95
CA SER A 142 14.21 19.40 -5.73
C SER A 142 15.25 18.31 -5.49
N PRO A 143 16.26 18.14 -6.36
CA PRO A 143 17.31 17.14 -6.16
C PRO A 143 18.01 17.30 -4.81
N ILE A 144 18.22 16.19 -4.10
CA ILE A 144 18.99 16.12 -2.85
C ILE A 144 20.04 14.99 -2.87
N ASP A 145 20.20 14.35 -4.03
CA ASP A 145 21.09 13.20 -4.29
C ASP A 145 22.52 13.57 -4.68
N GLY A 146 22.87 14.86 -4.61
CA GLY A 146 24.15 15.38 -5.10
C GLY A 146 24.22 15.55 -6.63
N LEU A 147 23.13 15.23 -7.35
CA LEU A 147 23.05 15.40 -8.80
C LEU A 147 22.39 16.74 -9.17
N GLY A 148 22.45 17.06 -10.47
CA GLY A 148 21.88 18.28 -11.04
C GLY A 148 20.37 18.23 -11.24
N ALA A 149 19.86 18.98 -12.22
CA ALA A 149 18.43 19.11 -12.50
C ALA A 149 17.69 17.75 -12.60
N PRO A 150 16.37 17.69 -12.26
CA PRO A 150 15.57 16.48 -12.41
C PRO A 150 15.62 15.92 -13.84
N ARG A 151 15.60 14.58 -13.99
CA ARG A 151 15.57 13.96 -15.32
C ARG A 151 14.17 14.10 -15.92
N PRO A 152 14.04 14.18 -17.27
CA PRO A 152 12.73 14.21 -17.92
C PRO A 152 11.82 13.03 -17.57
N CYS A 153 12.37 11.83 -17.35
CA CYS A 153 11.60 10.65 -16.96
C CYS A 153 11.02 10.76 -15.56
N ASP A 154 11.79 11.29 -14.60
CA ASP A 154 11.33 11.43 -13.21
C ASP A 154 10.24 12.51 -13.10
N LEU A 155 10.34 13.57 -13.92
CA LEU A 155 9.28 14.59 -14.02
C LEU A 155 7.98 14.01 -14.60
N GLN A 156 8.07 13.12 -15.59
CA GLN A 156 6.90 12.42 -16.15
C GLN A 156 6.28 11.47 -15.13
N LEU A 157 7.09 10.75 -14.34
CA LEU A 157 6.61 9.89 -13.26
C LEU A 157 5.94 10.72 -12.15
N TRP A 158 6.55 11.85 -11.78
CA TRP A 158 5.98 12.78 -10.82
C TRP A 158 4.66 13.38 -11.29
N GLU A 159 4.55 13.71 -12.58
CA GLU A 159 3.30 14.17 -13.17
C GLU A 159 2.20 13.10 -13.07
N LEU A 160 2.54 11.82 -13.27
CA LEU A 160 1.60 10.71 -13.08
C LEU A 160 1.10 10.61 -11.63
N VAL A 161 2.01 10.64 -10.66
CA VAL A 161 1.71 10.60 -9.21
C VAL A 161 0.82 11.79 -8.81
N THR A 162 1.22 13.01 -9.17
CA THR A 162 0.51 14.23 -8.78
C THR A 162 -0.86 14.38 -9.45
N ARG A 163 -1.07 13.82 -10.64
CA ARG A 163 -2.39 13.76 -11.28
C ARG A 163 -3.29 12.68 -10.68
N LEU A 164 -2.71 11.58 -10.19
CA LEU A 164 -3.49 10.52 -9.54
C LEU A 164 -3.98 10.95 -8.15
N ALA A 165 -3.14 11.59 -7.34
CA ALA A 165 -3.46 11.90 -5.95
C ALA A 165 -3.08 13.35 -5.56
N PRO A 166 -3.64 14.38 -6.22
CA PRO A 166 -3.18 15.76 -6.05
C PRO A 166 -3.28 16.27 -4.61
N GLN A 167 -4.29 15.84 -3.85
CA GLN A 167 -4.45 16.23 -2.45
C GLN A 167 -3.44 15.55 -1.51
N HIS A 168 -2.86 14.42 -1.91
CA HIS A 168 -1.94 13.63 -1.10
C HIS A 168 -0.48 13.98 -1.33
N VAL A 169 -0.17 14.74 -2.39
CA VAL A 169 1.18 15.30 -2.62
C VAL A 169 1.67 16.11 -1.41
N ARG A 170 0.75 16.67 -0.59
CA ARG A 170 1.11 17.38 0.65
C ARG A 170 1.79 16.51 1.71
N TYR A 171 1.59 15.19 1.64
CA TYR A 171 2.21 14.21 2.55
C TYR A 171 3.59 13.77 2.07
N LEU A 172 3.94 14.02 0.80
CA LEU A 172 5.21 13.62 0.24
C LEU A 172 6.30 14.62 0.65
N GLU A 173 7.31 14.14 1.36
CA GLU A 173 8.54 14.89 1.67
C GLU A 173 9.66 14.47 0.72
N GLU A 174 9.69 13.20 0.31
CA GLU A 174 10.69 12.68 -0.62
C GLU A 174 10.09 11.84 -1.75
N PHE A 175 10.77 11.88 -2.89
CA PHE A 175 10.46 11.10 -4.07
C PHE A 175 11.75 10.45 -4.57
N LEU A 176 11.76 9.12 -4.63
CA LEU A 176 12.92 8.30 -4.93
C LEU A 176 12.67 7.53 -6.23
N VAL A 177 13.65 7.55 -7.12
CA VAL A 177 13.70 6.67 -8.28
C VAL A 177 14.92 5.78 -8.14
N PHE A 178 14.73 4.48 -8.28
CA PHE A 178 15.80 3.49 -8.25
C PHE A 178 15.65 2.54 -9.44
N ASP A 179 16.64 1.68 -9.64
CA ASP A 179 16.53 0.52 -10.51
C ASP A 179 16.46 -0.74 -9.65
N ALA A 180 15.58 -1.64 -10.03
CA ALA A 180 15.45 -2.99 -9.48
C ALA A 180 15.84 -4.02 -10.55
N ASP A 181 16.20 -5.26 -10.18
CA ASP A 181 16.33 -6.33 -11.17
C ASP A 181 14.91 -6.75 -11.63
N PRO A 182 14.50 -6.51 -12.90
CA PRO A 182 13.17 -6.89 -13.39
C PRO A 182 13.04 -8.41 -13.59
N THR A 183 14.14 -9.16 -13.47
CA THR A 183 14.24 -10.59 -13.69
C THR A 183 15.01 -11.28 -12.55
N PRO A 184 14.60 -11.09 -11.29
CA PRO A 184 15.37 -11.55 -10.15
C PRO A 184 15.54 -13.07 -10.20
N GLU A 185 16.72 -13.55 -9.82
CA GLU A 185 16.94 -14.97 -9.64
C GLU A 185 16.04 -15.52 -8.53
N LYS A 186 15.75 -16.83 -8.60
CA LYS A 186 14.88 -17.47 -7.61
C LYS A 186 15.49 -17.32 -6.20
N GLY A 187 14.78 -16.60 -5.34
CA GLY A 187 15.16 -16.37 -3.95
C GLY A 187 15.79 -15.01 -3.68
N GLN A 188 16.05 -14.19 -4.72
CA GLN A 188 16.48 -12.81 -4.55
C GLN A 188 15.33 -11.93 -4.11
N PHE A 189 15.59 -11.09 -3.12
CA PHE A 189 14.62 -10.11 -2.65
C PHE A 189 14.72 -8.83 -3.48
N VAL A 190 13.64 -8.43 -4.15
CA VAL A 190 13.57 -7.20 -4.95
C VAL A 190 12.22 -6.54 -4.70
N ILE A 191 12.18 -5.22 -4.52
CA ILE A 191 10.94 -4.44 -4.55
C ILE A 191 10.93 -3.49 -5.73
N ASP A 192 9.74 -3.27 -6.31
CA ASP A 192 9.57 -2.34 -7.42
C ASP A 192 9.14 -0.95 -6.94
N GLY A 193 8.69 -0.81 -5.70
CA GLY A 193 8.28 0.46 -5.13
C GLY A 193 8.10 0.40 -3.63
N GLU A 194 8.05 1.58 -3.01
CA GLU A 194 7.91 1.70 -1.57
C GLU A 194 7.18 3.00 -1.16
N ALA A 195 6.37 2.93 -0.10
CA ALA A 195 5.74 4.07 0.54
C ALA A 195 6.02 4.01 2.05
N VAL A 196 6.79 4.99 2.52
CA VAL A 196 7.49 4.92 3.80
C VAL A 196 7.23 6.17 4.63
N PRO A 197 6.61 6.08 5.83
CA PRO A 197 6.46 7.26 6.69
C PRO A 197 7.80 7.66 7.32
N LYS A 198 7.97 8.93 7.62
CA LYS A 198 9.24 9.45 8.16
C LYS A 198 9.52 8.88 9.54
N ARG A 199 10.69 8.30 9.74
CA ARG A 199 11.13 7.87 11.07
C ARG A 199 11.48 9.10 11.94
N VAL A 200 10.92 9.17 13.14
CA VAL A 200 11.20 10.23 14.13
C VAL A 200 12.13 9.71 15.23
N THR A 201 11.91 8.47 15.67
CA THR A 201 12.78 7.74 16.59
C THR A 201 12.91 6.30 16.12
N TYR A 202 13.65 5.45 16.84
CA TYR A 202 13.78 4.04 16.50
C TYR A 202 12.42 3.31 16.37
N SER A 203 11.39 3.73 17.11
CA SER A 203 10.09 3.06 17.13
C SER A 203 8.92 4.00 16.88
N THR A 204 9.15 5.21 16.35
CA THR A 204 8.07 6.16 16.06
C THR A 204 8.20 6.80 14.69
N PHE A 205 7.06 7.03 14.06
CA PHE A 205 6.93 7.55 12.71
C PHE A 205 6.03 8.79 12.67
N ASP A 206 6.26 9.66 11.69
CA ASP A 206 5.42 10.80 11.35
C ASP A 206 4.62 10.48 10.08
N ASP A 207 3.39 10.00 10.25
CA ASP A 207 2.47 9.65 9.17
C ASP A 207 1.96 10.87 8.37
N ASN A 208 2.44 12.08 8.66
CA ASN A 208 2.20 13.27 7.85
C ASN A 208 3.34 13.51 6.82
N ARG A 209 4.40 12.70 6.84
CA ARG A 209 5.56 12.85 5.95
C ARG A 209 6.02 11.52 5.41
N TRP A 210 6.07 11.40 4.09
CA TRP A 210 6.32 10.15 3.40
C TRP A 210 7.41 10.28 2.35
N ARG A 211 8.19 9.22 2.18
CA ARG A 211 8.95 8.94 0.97
C ARG A 211 8.13 8.02 0.09
N LEU A 212 8.11 8.33 -1.20
CA LEU A 212 7.54 7.48 -2.23
C LEU A 212 8.64 7.07 -3.22
N ALA A 213 8.84 5.77 -3.39
CA ALA A 213 9.92 5.18 -4.18
C ALA A 213 9.37 4.32 -5.33
N PHE A 214 10.03 4.36 -6.49
CA PHE A 214 9.67 3.55 -7.65
C PHE A 214 10.90 3.08 -8.44
N ALA A 215 10.85 1.84 -8.91
CA ALA A 215 11.71 1.24 -9.91
C ALA A 215 10.93 1.04 -11.22
N PRO A 216 10.88 2.06 -12.10
CA PRO A 216 10.17 1.95 -13.37
C PRO A 216 10.93 1.16 -14.44
N ASN A 217 12.17 0.73 -14.17
CA ASN A 217 13.04 0.11 -15.15
C ASN A 217 12.59 -1.33 -15.46
N GLY A 218 12.50 -1.68 -16.74
CA GLY A 218 12.21 -3.05 -17.18
C GLY A 218 10.74 -3.49 -17.09
N ILE A 219 9.86 -2.68 -16.50
CA ILE A 219 8.42 -2.97 -16.41
C ILE A 219 7.62 -2.30 -17.53
N ASP A 220 6.39 -2.77 -17.78
CA ASP A 220 5.51 -2.13 -18.75
C ASP A 220 4.64 -1.02 -18.13
N ARG A 221 3.89 -0.28 -18.96
CA ARG A 221 3.05 0.82 -18.48
C ARG A 221 1.90 0.34 -17.58
N SER A 222 1.39 -0.87 -17.80
CA SER A 222 0.32 -1.41 -16.97
C SER A 222 0.81 -1.81 -15.59
N ASP A 223 2.02 -2.36 -15.51
CA ASP A 223 2.70 -2.65 -14.25
C ASP A 223 3.08 -1.37 -13.51
N LEU A 224 3.62 -0.36 -14.21
CA LEU A 224 3.88 0.95 -13.59
C LEU A 224 2.59 1.62 -13.09
N ALA A 225 1.48 1.50 -13.83
CA ALA A 225 0.20 2.02 -13.39
C ALA A 225 -0.27 1.34 -12.10
N TRP A 226 -0.15 0.00 -12.04
CA TRP A 226 -0.50 -0.79 -10.87
C TRP A 226 0.34 -0.38 -9.66
N LEU A 227 1.66 -0.30 -9.85
CA LEU A 227 2.62 0.10 -8.83
C LEU A 227 2.34 1.50 -8.28
N VAL A 228 2.11 2.49 -9.15
CA VAL A 228 1.78 3.86 -8.70
C VAL A 228 0.47 3.88 -7.91
N ALA A 229 -0.55 3.10 -8.32
CA ALA A 229 -1.79 2.99 -7.57
C ALA A 229 -1.57 2.30 -6.21
N HIS A 230 -0.79 1.22 -6.19
CA HIS A 230 -0.45 0.45 -4.99
C HIS A 230 0.21 1.34 -3.94
N GLU A 231 1.33 1.99 -4.29
CA GLU A 231 2.09 2.77 -3.31
C GLU A 231 1.33 4.00 -2.82
N LEU A 232 0.49 4.62 -3.66
CA LEU A 232 -0.38 5.70 -3.22
C LEU A 232 -1.52 5.22 -2.33
N ALA A 233 -1.97 3.96 -2.44
CA ALA A 233 -2.96 3.41 -1.53
C ALA A 233 -2.44 3.35 -0.08
N HIS A 234 -1.15 3.08 0.13
CA HIS A 234 -0.53 3.15 1.46
C HIS A 234 -0.67 4.55 2.05
N ILE A 235 -0.21 5.59 1.33
CA ILE A 235 -0.28 6.98 1.81
C ILE A 235 -1.71 7.41 2.08
N VAL A 236 -2.64 7.06 1.19
CA VAL A 236 -4.05 7.43 1.32
C VAL A 236 -4.70 6.76 2.54
N SER A 237 -4.30 5.52 2.85
CA SER A 237 -4.94 4.70 3.88
C SER A 237 -4.23 4.71 5.24
N LEU A 238 -3.01 5.27 5.32
CA LEU A 238 -2.15 5.26 6.50
C LEU A 238 -1.62 6.63 6.93
N ASN A 239 -1.97 7.73 6.26
CA ASN A 239 -1.58 9.07 6.72
C ASN A 239 -2.20 9.44 8.09
N ASP A 240 -1.78 10.59 8.63
CA ASP A 240 -2.19 11.14 9.93
C ASP A 240 -3.71 11.30 10.17
N SER A 241 -4.51 11.38 9.10
CA SER A 241 -5.98 11.41 9.17
C SER A 241 -6.59 10.02 9.34
N GLN A 242 -5.83 8.97 9.04
CA GLN A 242 -6.24 7.56 9.10
C GLN A 242 -5.67 6.86 10.33
N THR A 243 -4.52 7.28 10.84
CA THR A 243 -3.87 6.68 12.02
C THR A 243 -3.91 7.61 13.23
N THR A 244 -3.76 7.04 14.41
CA THR A 244 -3.39 7.77 15.64
C THR A 244 -1.87 7.83 15.74
N THR A 245 -1.34 8.79 16.50
CA THR A 245 0.08 8.78 16.85
C THR A 245 0.42 7.54 17.71
N VAL A 246 1.67 7.07 17.60
CA VAL A 246 2.21 5.84 18.20
C VAL A 246 2.02 5.73 19.73
N GLU A 247 1.78 6.83 20.42
CA GLU A 247 1.76 6.89 21.89
C GLU A 247 0.47 6.33 22.54
N ALA A 248 -0.49 5.79 21.78
CA ALA A 248 -1.69 5.19 22.35
C ALA A 248 -1.34 3.85 23.04
N PRO A 249 -1.45 3.73 24.40
CA PRO A 249 -1.06 2.52 25.12
C PRO A 249 -1.97 1.31 24.84
N VAL A 250 -3.11 1.52 24.20
CA VAL A 250 -4.07 0.49 23.80
C VAL A 250 -4.57 0.80 22.39
N CYS A 251 -4.44 -0.18 21.50
CA CYS A 251 -5.02 -0.13 20.17
C CYS A 251 -6.45 -0.69 20.23
N GLU A 252 -7.46 0.17 20.18
CA GLU A 252 -8.87 -0.28 20.11
C GLU A 252 -9.21 -0.93 18.76
N THR A 253 -8.40 -0.64 17.74
CA THR A 253 -8.49 -1.13 16.37
C THR A 253 -7.22 -1.92 16.01
N ARG A 254 -6.87 -2.03 14.73
CA ARG A 254 -5.64 -2.67 14.27
C ARG A 254 -4.44 -1.73 14.36
N SER A 255 -3.33 -2.24 14.91
CA SER A 255 -2.01 -1.60 14.85
C SER A 255 -1.38 -1.82 13.47
N VAL A 256 -0.74 -0.78 12.95
CA VAL A 256 -0.14 -0.73 11.62
C VAL A 256 1.32 -0.28 11.69
N GLY A 257 2.03 -0.59 12.79
CA GLY A 257 3.44 -0.26 12.97
C GLY A 257 3.69 1.22 13.30
N SER A 258 3.13 2.15 12.52
CA SER A 258 3.20 3.60 12.73
C SER A 258 2.15 4.15 13.70
N GLY A 259 1.23 3.31 14.16
CA GLY A 259 0.16 3.70 15.08
C GLY A 259 -1.04 2.75 15.01
N CYS A 260 -2.19 3.24 15.46
CA CYS A 260 -3.46 2.51 15.38
C CYS A 260 -4.35 3.14 14.32
N LEU A 261 -5.04 2.31 13.55
CA LEU A 261 -6.06 2.83 12.63
C LEU A 261 -7.17 3.53 13.41
N ARG A 262 -7.61 4.69 12.96
CA ARG A 262 -8.80 5.31 13.55
C ARG A 262 -10.03 4.44 13.25
N PRO A 263 -11.07 4.45 14.10
CA PRO A 263 -12.27 3.64 13.87
C PRO A 263 -12.91 3.86 12.50
N ALA A 264 -12.94 5.11 12.04
CA ALA A 264 -13.46 5.51 10.74
C ALA A 264 -12.46 5.42 9.58
N ALA A 265 -11.21 4.99 9.84
CA ALA A 265 -10.18 4.89 8.81
C ALA A 265 -10.64 3.97 7.67
N MET A 266 -10.30 4.34 6.45
CA MET A 266 -10.68 3.60 5.26
C MET A 266 -10.18 2.16 5.30
N LEU A 267 -8.91 1.96 5.67
CA LEU A 267 -8.31 0.63 5.83
C LEU A 267 -9.03 -0.17 6.92
N ASN A 268 -9.39 0.44 8.06
CA ASN A 268 -10.06 -0.27 9.14
C ASN A 268 -11.44 -0.81 8.70
N ARG A 269 -12.20 -0.01 7.93
CA ARG A 269 -13.49 -0.44 7.38
C ARG A 269 -13.33 -1.51 6.30
N TYR A 270 -12.31 -1.40 5.45
CA TYR A 270 -11.97 -2.43 4.47
C TYR A 270 -11.67 -3.76 5.16
N ILE A 271 -10.76 -3.76 6.14
CA ILE A 271 -10.38 -4.97 6.90
C ILE A 271 -11.61 -5.58 7.58
N SER A 272 -12.38 -4.77 8.29
CA SER A 272 -13.56 -5.25 9.03
C SER A 272 -14.64 -5.86 8.12
N GLY A 273 -14.75 -5.40 6.87
CA GLY A 273 -15.74 -5.87 5.91
C GLY A 273 -15.27 -7.00 4.99
N SER A 274 -13.96 -7.23 4.89
CA SER A 274 -13.39 -8.10 3.85
C SER A 274 -12.37 -9.14 4.33
N TRP A 275 -12.06 -9.15 5.62
CA TRP A 275 -11.21 -10.16 6.25
C TRP A 275 -11.98 -10.90 7.34
N ASP A 276 -11.92 -12.23 7.33
CA ASP A 276 -12.48 -13.03 8.41
C ASP A 276 -11.50 -13.22 9.58
N ALA A 277 -12.03 -13.64 10.74
CA ALA A 277 -11.23 -13.83 11.95
C ALA A 277 -10.09 -14.86 11.77
N ALA A 278 -10.27 -15.86 10.90
CA ALA A 278 -9.25 -16.88 10.67
C ALA A 278 -8.09 -16.34 9.83
N GLN A 279 -8.37 -15.52 8.81
CA GLN A 279 -7.34 -14.82 8.03
C GLN A 279 -6.56 -13.85 8.91
N LEU A 280 -7.26 -13.06 9.74
CA LEU A 280 -6.62 -12.12 10.66
C LEU A 280 -5.74 -12.84 11.70
N GLN A 281 -6.20 -13.98 12.21
CA GLN A 281 -5.43 -14.79 13.14
C GLN A 281 -4.19 -15.44 12.49
N ALA A 282 -4.30 -15.85 11.22
CA ALA A 282 -3.17 -16.38 10.45
C ALA A 282 -2.09 -15.32 10.22
N VAL A 283 -2.48 -14.11 9.81
CA VAL A 283 -1.53 -13.00 9.66
C VAL A 283 -0.89 -12.63 11.00
N LYS A 284 -1.67 -12.56 12.08
CA LYS A 284 -1.11 -12.28 13.42
C LYS A 284 -0.08 -13.33 13.86
N GLN A 285 -0.29 -14.59 13.50
CA GLN A 285 0.69 -15.66 13.76
C GLN A 285 1.93 -15.46 12.90
N ALA A 286 1.78 -15.14 11.62
CA ALA A 286 2.89 -14.83 10.73
C ALA A 286 3.74 -13.66 11.27
N GLU A 287 3.10 -12.57 11.69
CA GLU A 287 3.73 -11.39 12.29
C GLU A 287 4.57 -11.73 13.54
N SER A 288 4.19 -12.77 14.28
CA SER A 288 4.92 -13.22 15.48
C SER A 288 6.16 -14.07 15.22
N LEU A 289 6.38 -14.51 13.97
CA LEU A 289 7.55 -15.28 13.58
C LEU A 289 8.78 -14.35 13.57
N SER A 290 9.97 -14.87 13.88
CA SER A 290 11.19 -14.06 13.92
C SER A 290 11.93 -13.98 12.58
N SER A 291 11.74 -14.98 11.70
CA SER A 291 12.39 -15.03 10.40
C SER A 291 11.51 -14.40 9.31
N ILE A 292 12.10 -13.53 8.50
CA ILE A 292 11.49 -12.99 7.28
C ILE A 292 11.04 -14.12 6.34
N GLU A 293 11.86 -15.17 6.17
CA GLU A 293 11.52 -16.30 5.29
C GLU A 293 10.26 -17.04 5.77
N ASP A 294 10.14 -17.26 7.09
CA ASP A 294 8.97 -17.92 7.68
C ASP A 294 7.71 -17.06 7.55
N ARG A 295 7.86 -15.73 7.66
CA ARG A 295 6.78 -14.74 7.48
C ARG A 295 6.25 -14.76 6.05
N VAL A 296 7.15 -14.71 5.06
CA VAL A 296 6.79 -14.83 3.63
C VAL A 296 6.07 -16.15 3.37
N LYS A 297 6.65 -17.25 3.85
CA LYS A 297 6.06 -18.59 3.71
C LYS A 297 4.65 -18.65 4.31
N ALA A 298 4.41 -18.03 5.47
CA ALA A 298 3.09 -18.00 6.08
C ALA A 298 2.06 -17.25 5.22
N GLY A 299 2.47 -16.16 4.55
CA GLY A 299 1.66 -15.46 3.55
C GLY A 299 1.34 -16.34 2.33
N GLU A 300 2.34 -17.06 1.81
CA GLU A 300 2.15 -18.02 0.71
C GLU A 300 1.18 -19.15 1.11
N ASP A 301 1.32 -19.69 2.32
CA ASP A 301 0.44 -20.74 2.84
C ASP A 301 -1.00 -20.22 3.01
N LEU A 302 -1.18 -18.97 3.45
CA LEU A 302 -2.50 -18.33 3.52
C LEU A 302 -3.13 -18.16 2.13
N TYR A 303 -2.34 -17.71 1.14
CA TYR A 303 -2.80 -17.62 -0.25
C TYR A 303 -3.19 -19.01 -0.80
N ALA A 304 -2.34 -20.02 -0.60
CA ALA A 304 -2.58 -21.38 -1.09
C ALA A 304 -3.85 -22.00 -0.48
N ALA A 305 -4.11 -21.72 0.79
CA ALA A 305 -5.33 -22.15 1.47
C ALA A 305 -6.59 -21.40 1.00
N ARG A 306 -6.44 -20.15 0.53
CA ARG A 306 -7.54 -19.24 0.17
C ARG A 306 -7.28 -18.45 -1.12
N PRO A 307 -7.04 -19.11 -2.27
CA PRO A 307 -6.60 -18.44 -3.49
C PRO A 307 -7.69 -17.54 -4.10
N ARG A 308 -8.94 -17.70 -3.66
CA ARG A 308 -10.09 -16.89 -4.07
C ARG A 308 -10.21 -15.58 -3.29
N SER A 309 -9.50 -15.45 -2.17
CA SER A 309 -9.66 -14.31 -1.26
C SER A 309 -8.75 -13.12 -1.57
N PHE A 310 -7.79 -13.28 -2.48
CA PHE A 310 -6.75 -12.28 -2.73
C PHE A 310 -6.60 -12.05 -4.23
N VAL A 311 -6.35 -10.81 -4.64
CA VAL A 311 -6.14 -10.46 -6.06
C VAL A 311 -4.76 -10.92 -6.56
N SER A 312 -3.80 -11.05 -5.65
CA SER A 312 -2.43 -11.54 -5.89
C SER A 312 -1.94 -12.36 -4.70
N ARG A 313 -0.77 -13.00 -4.83
CA ARG A 313 -0.10 -13.63 -3.69
C ARG A 313 0.36 -12.59 -2.67
N TYR A 314 0.80 -11.43 -3.17
CA TYR A 314 1.31 -10.35 -2.33
C TYR A 314 0.22 -9.79 -1.41
N ALA A 315 -1.01 -9.65 -1.93
CA ALA A 315 -2.19 -9.31 -1.15
C ALA A 315 -2.46 -10.26 0.03
N ALA A 316 -2.02 -11.52 0.00
CA ALA A 316 -2.24 -12.45 1.11
C ALA A 316 -1.29 -12.24 2.29
N THR A 317 -0.22 -11.45 2.12
CA THR A 317 0.82 -11.28 3.14
C THR A 317 0.27 -10.59 4.39
N ASN A 318 -0.52 -9.53 4.21
CA ASN A 318 -1.23 -8.85 5.28
C ASN A 318 -2.38 -7.98 4.73
N PRO A 319 -3.28 -7.47 5.60
CA PRO A 319 -4.42 -6.67 5.16
C PRO A 319 -4.10 -5.29 4.58
N VAL A 320 -2.92 -4.71 4.88
CA VAL A 320 -2.47 -3.44 4.30
C VAL A 320 -2.12 -3.66 2.82
N GLU A 321 -1.36 -4.72 2.51
CA GLU A 321 -1.04 -5.09 1.13
C GLU A 321 -2.27 -5.52 0.34
N ASP A 322 -3.20 -6.26 0.95
CA ASP A 322 -4.45 -6.61 0.29
C ASP A 322 -5.29 -5.39 -0.09
N PHE A 323 -5.28 -4.36 0.77
CA PHE A 323 -5.93 -3.10 0.48
C PHE A 323 -5.26 -2.41 -0.72
N ALA A 324 -3.93 -2.29 -0.71
CA ALA A 324 -3.18 -1.62 -1.78
C ALA A 324 -3.32 -2.35 -3.13
N GLU A 325 -3.20 -3.68 -3.13
CA GLU A 325 -3.36 -4.52 -4.31
C GLU A 325 -4.80 -4.51 -4.85
N SER A 326 -5.80 -4.60 -3.98
CA SER A 326 -7.21 -4.53 -4.39
C SER A 326 -7.58 -3.15 -4.90
N PHE A 327 -7.00 -2.09 -4.32
CA PHE A 327 -7.12 -0.73 -4.81
C PHE A 327 -6.47 -0.57 -6.19
N ALA A 328 -5.26 -1.08 -6.40
CA ALA A 328 -4.57 -1.04 -7.68
C ALA A 328 -5.38 -1.76 -8.78
N MET A 329 -5.92 -2.96 -8.49
CA MET A 329 -6.86 -3.67 -9.36
C MET A 329 -8.10 -2.81 -9.69
N TRP A 330 -8.69 -2.18 -8.68
CA TRP A 330 -9.87 -1.33 -8.88
C TRP A 330 -9.57 -0.09 -9.75
N CYS A 331 -8.40 0.51 -9.53
CA CYS A 331 -7.99 1.80 -10.10
C CYS A 331 -7.43 1.70 -11.52
N THR A 332 -6.79 0.58 -11.87
CA THR A 332 -6.08 0.40 -13.16
C THR A 332 -6.79 -0.54 -14.12
N VAL A 333 -7.61 -1.47 -13.61
CA VAL A 333 -8.29 -2.48 -14.44
C VAL A 333 -9.77 -2.14 -14.59
N LYS A 334 -10.19 -1.96 -15.85
CA LYS A 334 -11.59 -1.66 -16.21
C LYS A 334 -12.54 -2.72 -15.63
N PRO A 335 -13.72 -2.34 -15.11
CA PRO A 335 -14.75 -3.31 -14.68
C PRO A 335 -15.15 -4.31 -15.78
N THR A 336 -15.03 -3.91 -17.05
CA THR A 336 -15.31 -4.75 -18.22
C THR A 336 -14.13 -5.61 -18.66
N ASP A 337 -12.99 -5.57 -17.96
CA ASP A 337 -11.86 -6.44 -18.28
C ASP A 337 -12.15 -7.89 -17.83
N ARG A 338 -11.60 -8.87 -18.55
CA ARG A 338 -11.72 -10.28 -18.17
C ARG A 338 -11.04 -10.57 -16.84
N ALA A 339 -9.89 -9.95 -16.55
CA ALA A 339 -9.15 -10.17 -15.31
C ALA A 339 -10.01 -9.82 -14.10
N ARG A 340 -10.63 -8.64 -14.11
CA ARG A 340 -11.53 -8.20 -13.04
C ARG A 340 -12.84 -8.99 -12.96
N ARG A 341 -13.48 -9.29 -14.11
CA ARG A 341 -14.72 -10.11 -14.13
C ARG A 341 -14.54 -11.56 -13.69
N ALA A 342 -13.32 -12.09 -13.80
CA ALA A 342 -13.02 -13.45 -13.38
C ALA A 342 -12.86 -13.58 -11.86
N LEU A 343 -12.74 -12.46 -11.14
CA LEU A 343 -12.59 -12.47 -9.69
C LEU A 343 -13.89 -12.96 -9.02
N PRO A 344 -13.78 -13.84 -8.02
CA PRO A 344 -14.93 -14.35 -7.27
C PRO A 344 -15.63 -13.25 -6.45
N THR A 345 -16.94 -13.35 -6.29
CA THR A 345 -17.77 -12.35 -5.58
C THR A 345 -18.86 -12.97 -4.70
N ALA A 346 -18.76 -14.28 -4.43
CA ALA A 346 -19.80 -15.01 -3.72
C ALA A 346 -19.78 -14.73 -2.21
N SER A 347 -18.64 -14.30 -1.68
CA SER A 347 -18.44 -13.97 -0.27
C SER A 347 -17.77 -12.59 -0.13
N PRO A 348 -18.02 -11.83 0.95
CA PRO A 348 -17.33 -10.55 1.21
C PRO A 348 -15.80 -10.67 1.26
N ILE A 349 -15.27 -11.85 1.58
CA ILE A 349 -13.82 -12.10 1.62
C ILE A 349 -13.24 -12.51 0.27
N ASP A 350 -14.07 -12.70 -0.76
CA ASP A 350 -13.59 -13.03 -2.11
C ASP A 350 -12.91 -11.80 -2.74
N SER A 351 -11.88 -12.02 -3.55
CA SER A 351 -11.07 -10.93 -4.13
C SER A 351 -11.87 -9.98 -5.02
N GLY A 352 -12.90 -10.45 -5.71
CA GLY A 352 -13.79 -9.59 -6.50
C GLY A 352 -14.71 -8.75 -5.62
N ALA A 353 -15.16 -9.28 -4.48
CA ALA A 353 -15.95 -8.52 -3.51
C ALA A 353 -15.10 -7.41 -2.85
N LYS A 354 -13.83 -7.72 -2.55
CA LYS A 354 -12.82 -6.74 -2.09
C LYS A 354 -12.57 -5.62 -3.09
N VAL A 355 -12.39 -5.94 -4.36
CA VAL A 355 -12.27 -4.92 -5.42
C VAL A 355 -13.55 -4.10 -5.57
N ALA A 356 -14.73 -4.73 -5.45
CA ALA A 356 -16.01 -4.05 -5.50
C ALA A 356 -16.30 -3.18 -4.26
N TRP A 357 -15.61 -3.42 -3.14
CA TRP A 357 -15.74 -2.59 -1.93
C TRP A 357 -15.43 -1.12 -2.24
N PHE A 358 -14.44 -0.84 -3.08
CA PHE A 358 -14.09 0.52 -3.50
C PHE A 358 -15.19 1.24 -4.30
N ASP A 359 -16.09 0.50 -4.96
CA ASP A 359 -17.27 1.07 -5.61
C ASP A 359 -18.28 1.58 -4.56
N SER A 360 -18.41 0.86 -3.43
CA SER A 360 -19.26 1.28 -2.31
C SER A 360 -18.63 2.38 -1.45
N ALA A 361 -17.30 2.35 -1.30
CA ALA A 361 -16.52 3.36 -0.59
C ALA A 361 -16.14 4.56 -1.48
N ARG A 362 -16.72 4.66 -2.67
CA ARG A 362 -16.36 5.68 -3.68
C ARG A 362 -16.47 7.11 -3.15
N ALA A 363 -17.43 7.38 -2.27
CA ALA A 363 -17.61 8.68 -1.63
C ALA A 363 -16.41 9.08 -0.74
N ASP A 364 -15.64 8.12 -0.26
CA ASP A 364 -14.44 8.35 0.56
C ASP A 364 -13.15 8.27 -0.29
N VAL A 365 -13.14 7.41 -1.31
CA VAL A 365 -11.97 7.16 -2.18
C VAL A 365 -11.83 8.23 -3.27
N VAL A 366 -12.92 8.69 -3.87
CA VAL A 366 -12.87 9.62 -5.02
C VAL A 366 -12.53 11.05 -4.64
N PRO A 367 -13.00 11.65 -3.53
CA PRO A 367 -12.51 12.98 -3.13
C PRO A 367 -11.00 12.99 -2.89
N THR A 368 -10.47 11.84 -2.52
CA THR A 368 -9.09 11.59 -2.09
C THR A 368 -8.13 11.40 -3.29
N LEU A 369 -8.61 10.78 -4.38
CA LEU A 369 -7.82 10.50 -5.61
C LEU A 369 -8.36 11.23 -6.87
N GLY A 370 -9.44 12.00 -6.73
CA GLY A 370 -10.13 12.63 -7.85
C GLY A 370 -10.54 11.63 -8.95
N PRO A 371 -10.69 12.10 -10.20
CA PRO A 371 -10.84 11.22 -11.36
C PRO A 371 -9.52 10.56 -11.81
N GLY A 372 -8.49 10.56 -10.96
CA GLY A 372 -7.15 10.05 -11.27
C GLY A 372 -7.13 8.58 -11.68
N CYS A 373 -7.96 7.72 -11.07
CA CYS A 373 -8.03 6.30 -11.47
C CYS A 373 -8.54 6.10 -12.91
N ALA A 374 -9.44 6.96 -13.41
CA ALA A 374 -9.86 6.88 -14.80
C ALA A 374 -8.71 7.23 -15.76
N MET A 375 -7.90 8.23 -15.41
CA MET A 375 -6.67 8.57 -16.14
C MET A 375 -5.65 7.44 -16.08
N LEU A 376 -5.45 6.83 -14.91
CA LEU A 376 -4.48 5.76 -14.72
C LEU A 376 -4.88 4.47 -15.45
N THR A 377 -6.17 4.16 -15.50
CA THR A 377 -6.71 3.09 -16.35
C THR A 377 -6.43 3.33 -17.84
N GLU A 378 -6.53 4.58 -18.32
CA GLU A 378 -6.20 4.92 -19.70
C GLU A 378 -4.68 4.82 -19.93
N PHE A 379 -3.87 5.33 -18.99
CA PHE A 379 -2.42 5.19 -18.98
C PHE A 379 -1.96 3.73 -19.09
N ALA A 380 -2.58 2.82 -18.33
CA ALA A 380 -2.25 1.39 -18.32
C ALA A 380 -2.53 0.68 -19.66
N THR A 381 -3.42 1.24 -20.49
CA THR A 381 -3.84 0.61 -21.76
C THR A 381 -3.32 1.30 -23.01
N SER A 382 -2.52 2.36 -22.83
CA SER A 382 -1.93 3.18 -23.90
C SER A 382 -0.50 2.77 -24.19
#